data_AF-A0A965VLB8-F1
#
_entry.id   AF-A0A965VLB8-F1
#
_cell.length_a   1.000
_cell.length_b   1.000
_cell.length_c   1.000
_cell.angle_alpha   90.00
_cell.angle_beta   90.00
_cell.angle_gamma   90.00
#
_symmetry.space_group_name_H-M   'P 1'
#
loop_
_entity.id
_entity.type
_entity.pdbx_description
1 polymer ?
#
loop_
_entity_poly.entity_id
_entity_poly.type
_entity_poly.pdbx_seq_one_letter_code
_entity_poly.pdbx_strand_id
1 'polypeptide(L)' 'MSHSLAAGLDAGLTALALDLSPAQRQTLLDYLALLQKWNQVYNLTAVRDPQAMLSHHLLDCLAVVAPL' A
#
# COMPACT_ATOMS: atom_id res chain seq x y z
N MET A 1 8.31 8.18 -9.82
CA MET A 1 7.35 8.21 -8.68
C MET A 1 6.90 6.80 -8.30
N SER A 2 6.40 5.97 -9.23
CA SER A 2 5.97 4.58 -8.97
C SER A 2 7.06 3.64 -8.42
N HIS A 3 8.31 3.76 -8.88
CA HIS A 3 9.43 2.94 -8.39
C HIS A 3 9.69 3.10 -6.88
N SER A 4 9.40 4.28 -6.30
CA SER A 4 9.59 4.53 -4.88
C SER A 4 8.52 3.87 -4.00
N LEU A 5 7.33 3.60 -4.56
CA LEU A 5 6.24 2.93 -3.83
C LEU A 5 6.40 1.40 -3.89
N ALA A 6 6.85 0.87 -5.03
CA ALA A 6 7.16 -0.56 -5.17
C ALA A 6 8.25 -0.98 -4.17
N ALA A 7 9.36 -0.23 -4.11
CA ALA A 7 10.42 -0.49 -3.14
C ALA A 7 9.94 -0.38 -1.68
N GLY A 8 9.07 0.60 -1.37
CA GLY A 8 8.47 0.75 -0.05
C GLY A 8 7.55 -0.43 0.31
N LEU A 9 6.76 -0.91 -0.65
CA LEU A 9 5.91 -2.09 -0.47
C LEU A 9 6.76 -3.34 -0.21
N ASP A 10 7.80 -3.56 -1.02
CA ASP A 10 8.69 -4.73 -0.86
C ASP A 10 9.39 -4.73 0.51
N ALA A 11 9.85 -3.56 0.96
CA ALA A 11 10.43 -3.41 2.29
C ALA A 11 9.41 -3.70 3.40
N GLY A 12 8.19 -3.18 3.28
CA GLY A 12 7.11 -3.43 4.24
C GLY A 12 6.69 -4.90 4.31
N LEU A 13 6.52 -5.56 3.16
CA LEU A 13 6.21 -6.99 3.10
C LEU A 13 7.31 -7.85 3.74
N THR A 14 8.57 -7.48 3.50
CA THR A 14 9.72 -8.13 4.15
C THR A 14 9.66 -7.98 5.67
N ALA A 15 9.38 -6.77 6.17
CA ALA A 15 9.28 -6.50 7.60
C ALA A 15 8.10 -7.24 8.26
N LEU A 16 7.00 -7.45 7.53
CA LEU A 16 5.83 -8.19 7.97
C LEU A 16 5.93 -9.71 7.77
N ALA A 17 7.05 -10.19 7.21
CA ALA A 17 7.25 -11.59 6.83
C ALA A 17 6.12 -12.16 5.93
N LEU A 18 5.57 -11.33 5.05
CA LEU A 18 4.52 -11.70 4.10
C LEU A 18 5.13 -12.01 2.74
N ASP A 19 4.91 -13.22 2.24
CA ASP A 19 5.29 -13.59 0.89
C ASP A 19 4.11 -13.42 -0.06
N LEU A 20 4.16 -12.37 -0.88
CA LEU A 20 3.19 -12.08 -1.92
C LEU A 20 3.81 -12.26 -3.30
N SER A 21 3.04 -12.88 -4.20
CA SER A 21 3.41 -13.00 -5.61
C SER A 21 3.53 -11.63 -6.29
N PRO A 22 4.31 -11.51 -7.39
CA PRO A 22 4.41 -10.26 -8.14
C PRO A 22 3.05 -9.68 -8.57
N ALA A 23 2.10 -10.56 -8.93
CA ALA A 23 0.74 -10.15 -9.31
C ALA A 23 -0.03 -9.53 -8.13
N GLN A 24 0.10 -10.10 -6.93
CA GLN A 24 -0.51 -9.53 -5.71
C GLN A 24 0.11 -8.18 -5.36
N ARG A 25 1.45 -8.04 -5.46
CA ARG A 25 2.14 -6.75 -5.23
C ARG A 25 1.64 -5.69 -6.19
N GLN A 26 1.54 -6.01 -7.48
CA GLN A 26 1.00 -5.09 -8.48
C GLN A 26 -0.45 -4.70 -8.18
N THR A 27 -1.29 -5.67 -7.81
CA THR A 27 -2.70 -5.42 -7.44
C THR A 27 -2.82 -4.44 -6.26
N LEU A 28 -1.95 -4.56 -5.25
CA LEU A 28 -1.94 -3.64 -4.11
C LEU A 28 -1.50 -2.23 -4.50
N LEU A 29 -0.51 -2.10 -5.40
CA LEU A 29 -0.09 -0.80 -5.93
C LEU A 29 -1.19 -0.15 -6.79
N ASP A 30 -1.88 -0.94 -7.61
CA ASP A 30 -3.00 -0.47 -8.43
C ASP A 30 -4.17 -0.02 -7.55
N TYR A 31 -4.44 -0.75 -6.46
CA TYR A 31 -5.43 -0.35 -5.46
C TYR A 31 -5.06 0.98 -4.79
N LEU A 32 -3.80 1.15 -4.38
CA LEU A 32 -3.32 2.40 -3.78
C LEU A 32 -3.48 3.59 -4.76
N ALA A 33 -3.17 3.38 -6.04
CA ALA A 33 -3.36 4.38 -7.09
C ALA A 33 -4.84 4.73 -7.30
N LEU A 34 -5.72 3.74 -7.26
CA LEU A 34 -7.17 3.94 -7.35
C LEU A 34 -7.70 4.75 -6.16
N LEU A 35 -7.26 4.41 -4.94
CA LEU A 35 -7.62 5.13 -3.73
C LEU A 35 -7.16 6.59 -3.83
N GLN A 36 -5.91 6.84 -4.25
CA GLN A 36 -5.39 8.18 -4.44
C GLN A 36 -6.22 8.98 -5.47
N LYS A 37 -6.54 8.37 -6.61
CA LYS A 37 -7.32 9.01 -7.68
C LYS A 37 -8.69 9.46 -7.16
N TRP A 38 -9.40 8.58 -6.46
CA TRP A 38 -10.72 8.92 -5.94
C TRP A 38 -10.66 9.85 -4.74
N ASN A 39 -9.57 9.85 -3.96
CA ASN A 39 -9.39 10.77 -2.84
C ASN A 39 -9.28 12.25 -3.29
N GLN A 40 -9.02 12.50 -4.58
CA GLN A 40 -9.04 13.85 -5.16
C GLN A 40 -10.47 14.38 -5.40
N VAL A 41 -11.43 13.47 -5.64
CA VAL A 41 -12.82 13.80 -5.97
C VAL A 41 -13.72 13.71 -4.74
N TYR A 42 -13.48 12.70 -3.90
CA TYR A 42 -14.19 12.45 -2.65
C TYR A 42 -13.19 12.35 -1.51
N ASN A 43 -13.47 12.94 -0.35
CA ASN A 43 -12.59 12.85 0.82
C ASN A 43 -12.68 11.46 1.48
N LEU A 44 -12.09 10.45 0.84
CA LEU A 44 -12.08 9.06 1.29
C LEU A 44 -11.18 8.87 2.50
N THR A 45 -10.03 9.55 2.53
CA THR A 45 -9.12 9.57 3.67
C THR A 45 -8.48 10.95 3.82
N ALA A 46 -8.13 11.32 5.05
CA ALA A 46 -7.41 12.57 5.30
C ALA A 46 -5.96 12.55 4.76
N VAL A 47 -5.41 11.37 4.47
CA VAL A 47 -4.03 11.18 4.00
C VAL A 47 -3.98 11.31 2.47
N ARG A 48 -3.13 12.21 1.96
CA ARG A 48 -3.03 12.51 0.52
C ARG A 48 -1.69 12.13 -0.10
N ASP A 49 -0.65 12.02 0.71
CA ASP A 49 0.69 11.65 0.25
C ASP A 49 0.75 10.13 0.00
N PRO A 50 1.17 9.67 -1.19
CA PRO A 50 1.19 8.25 -1.53
C PRO A 50 2.08 7.39 -0.61
N GLN A 51 3.20 7.93 -0.11
CA GLN A 51 4.08 7.20 0.80
C GLN A 51 3.43 7.04 2.17
N ALA A 52 2.74 8.08 2.65
CA ALA A 52 1.93 8.01 3.85
C ALA A 52 0.73 7.06 3.69
N MET A 53 0.08 7.02 2.52
CA MET A 53 -1.02 6.06 2.27
C MET A 53 -0.51 4.61 2.22
N LEU A 54 0.67 4.37 1.64
CA LEU A 54 1.30 3.05 1.63
C LEU A 54 1.54 2.54 3.06
N SER A 55 2.10 3.37 3.93
CA SER A 55 2.40 2.99 5.31
C SER A 55 1.16 2.92 6.21
N HIS A 56 0.35 3.98 6.27
CA HIS A 56 -0.76 4.12 7.22
C HIS A 56 -2.09 3.51 6.77
N HIS A 57 -2.23 3.09 5.51
CA HIS A 57 -3.42 2.39 5.04
C HIS A 57 -3.10 0.97 4.58
N LEU A 58 -2.20 0.84 3.61
CA LEU A 58 -1.97 -0.46 2.98
C LEU A 58 -1.18 -1.43 3.88
N LEU A 59 0.01 -1.03 4.32
CA LEU A 59 0.86 -1.87 5.17
C LEU A 59 0.28 -2.07 6.58
N ASP A 60 -0.36 -1.04 7.14
CA ASP A 60 -1.07 -1.14 8.43
C ASP A 60 -2.16 -2.22 8.40
N CYS A 61 -2.98 -2.28 7.34
CA CYS A 61 -3.96 -3.35 7.17
C CYS A 61 -3.31 -4.73 6.99
N LEU A 62 -2.21 -4.81 6.22
CA LEU A 62 -1.48 -6.07 6.01
C LEU A 62 -0.82 -6.58 7.29
N ALA A 63 -0.46 -5.72 8.23
CA ALA A 63 0.13 -6.12 9.50
C ALA A 63 -0.79 -7.02 10.33
N VAL A 64 -2.11 -6.92 10.14
CA VAL A 64 -3.11 -7.77 10.79
C VAL A 64 -3.11 -9.20 10.22
N VAL A 65 -2.55 -9.41 9.01
CA VAL A 65 -2.48 -10.72 8.34
C VAL A 65 -1.29 -11.55 8.84
N ALA A 66 -0.25 -10.91 9.38
CA ALA A 66 0.88 -11.61 10.00
C ALA A 66 0.40 -12.48 11.18
N PRO A 67 1.04 -13.64 11.45
CA PRO A 67 0.35 -14.79 12.02
C PRO A 67 -0.15 -14.54 13.45
N LEU A 68 -1.45 -14.78 13.64
CA LEU A 68 -2.01 -15.35 14.87
C LEU A 68 -1.45 -16.77 15.09
#